data_AF-A0A4U5ZQT9-F1
#
_entry.id   AF-A0A4U5ZQT9-F1
#
_cell.length_a   1.000
_cell.length_b   1.000
_cell.length_c   1.000
_cell.angle_alpha   90.00
_cell.angle_beta   90.00
_cell.angle_gamma   90.00
#
_symmetry.space_group_name_H-M   'P 1'
#
loop_
_entity.id
_entity.type
_entity.pdbx_description
1 polymer ?
#
loop_
_entity_poly.entity_id
_entity_poly.type
_entity_poly.pdbx_seq_one_letter_code
_entity_poly.pdbx_strand_id
1 'polypeptide(L)'
;ADVLEALAPLAQIDLFFDPAVEEPLGEGGSDMLPPPDDDVRALIASALGPTPVEIDDIIRHTGLPAASVYLVLLELDLAGRLHRHPGGMVSLAMG
;
A
#
# COMPACT_ATOMS: atom_id res chain seq x y z
N ALA A 1 -24.21 45.83 7.54
CA ALA A 1 -24.55 44.40 7.48
C ALA A 1 -23.59 43.66 8.37
N ASP A 2 -24.11 42.79 9.22
CA ASP A 2 -23.33 41.95 10.13
C ASP A 2 -22.63 40.83 9.33
N VAL A 3 -21.41 40.43 9.72
CA VAL A 3 -20.70 39.31 9.09
C VAL A 3 -21.48 38.01 9.27
N LEU A 4 -22.16 37.86 10.40
CA LEU A 4 -23.02 36.70 10.67
C LEU A 4 -24.26 36.69 9.75
N GLU A 5 -24.80 37.86 9.43
CA GLU A 5 -25.93 38.01 8.50
C GLU A 5 -25.52 37.67 7.05
N ALA A 6 -24.30 38.05 6.65
CA ALA A 6 -23.76 37.72 5.33
C ALA A 6 -23.48 36.20 5.15
N LEU A 7 -23.18 35.48 6.23
CA LEU A 7 -22.90 34.05 6.22
C LEU A 7 -24.14 33.16 6.46
N ALA A 8 -25.29 33.74 6.79
CA ALA A 8 -26.51 33.02 7.12
C ALA A 8 -26.97 31.96 6.09
N PRO A 9 -26.88 32.17 4.76
CA PRO A 9 -27.29 31.17 3.78
C PRO A 9 -26.43 29.90 3.78
N LEU A 10 -25.16 29.98 4.19
CA LEU A 10 -24.25 28.83 4.25
C LEU A 10 -24.36 28.07 5.58
N ALA A 11 -24.70 28.76 6.67
CA ALA A 11 -24.95 28.14 7.97
C ALA A 11 -26.26 27.34 8.02
N GLN A 12 -27.14 27.50 7.02
CA GLN A 12 -28.37 26.72 6.85
C GLN A 12 -28.14 25.39 6.12
N ILE A 13 -26.93 25.17 5.58
CA ILE A 13 -26.54 23.83 5.11
C ILE A 13 -26.43 22.99 6.37
N ASP A 14 -27.28 21.98 6.46
CA ASP A 14 -27.24 21.02 7.55
C ASP A 14 -25.93 20.21 7.41
N LEU A 15 -24.84 20.73 7.97
CA LEU A 15 -23.53 20.05 8.01
C LEU A 15 -23.57 18.78 8.88
N PHE A 16 -24.68 18.59 9.61
CA PHE A 16 -25.00 17.39 10.37
C PHE A 16 -25.95 16.46 9.63
N PHE A 17 -26.24 16.73 8.36
CA PHE A 17 -26.72 15.68 7.48
C PHE A 17 -25.59 14.64 7.44
N ASP A 18 -25.82 13.52 8.12
CA ASP A 18 -25.06 12.31 7.92
C ASP A 18 -25.77 11.63 6.74
N PRO A 19 -25.43 11.93 5.46
CA PRO A 19 -25.85 11.02 4.41
C PRO A 19 -25.29 9.68 4.86
N ALA A 20 -26.14 8.74 5.24
CA ALA A 20 -25.72 7.39 5.51
C ALA A 20 -25.13 6.85 4.20
N VAL A 21 -23.84 7.11 3.99
CA VAL A 21 -23.04 6.52 2.95
C VAL A 21 -22.84 5.10 3.46
N GLU A 22 -23.81 4.24 3.16
CA GLU A 22 -23.57 2.81 3.22
C GLU A 22 -22.34 2.57 2.33
N GLU A 23 -21.25 2.10 2.93
CA GLU A 23 -20.24 1.43 2.13
C GLU A 23 -21.01 0.41 1.31
N PRO A 24 -20.87 0.41 -0.03
CA PRO A 24 -21.33 -0.72 -0.80
C PRO A 24 -20.78 -1.94 -0.07
N LEU A 25 -21.63 -2.94 0.18
CA LEU A 25 -21.16 -4.24 0.67
C LEU A 25 -20.23 -4.77 -0.41
N GLY A 26 -18.99 -4.29 -0.39
CA GLY A 26 -17.93 -4.73 -1.25
C GLY A 26 -17.87 -6.21 -0.97
N GLU A 27 -18.04 -7.01 -2.02
CA GLU A 27 -17.56 -8.37 -2.05
C GLU A 27 -16.05 -8.29 -1.74
N GLY A 28 -15.68 -8.28 -0.46
CA GLY A 28 -14.33 -7.95 -0.01
C GLY A 28 -14.29 -6.99 1.18
N GLY A 29 -15.10 -7.23 2.21
CA GLY A 29 -14.82 -6.65 3.51
C GLY A 29 -13.42 -7.09 3.93
N SER A 30 -12.46 -6.14 3.97
CA SER A 30 -11.13 -6.26 4.58
C SER A 30 -10.64 -7.70 4.76
N ASP A 31 -10.50 -8.46 3.67
CA ASP A 31 -9.75 -9.72 3.72
C ASP A 31 -8.29 -9.27 3.77
N MET A 32 -7.89 -8.77 4.94
CA MET A 32 -6.52 -8.44 5.26
C MET A 32 -5.78 -9.74 5.02
N LEU A 33 -5.08 -9.81 3.89
CA LEU A 33 -4.24 -10.96 3.61
C LEU A 33 -3.41 -11.22 4.86
N PRO A 34 -3.36 -12.48 5.34
CA PRO A 34 -2.50 -12.79 6.45
C PRO A 34 -1.09 -12.30 6.11
N PRO A 35 -0.33 -11.84 7.11
CA PRO A 35 1.05 -11.44 6.87
C PRO A 35 1.78 -12.60 6.16
N PRO A 36 2.70 -12.30 5.23
CA PRO A 36 3.52 -13.31 4.57
C PRO A 36 4.09 -14.27 5.59
N ASP A 37 4.06 -15.57 5.30
CA ASP A 37 4.81 -16.56 6.08
C ASP A 37 6.28 -16.58 5.64
N ASP A 38 7.08 -17.42 6.28
CA ASP A 38 8.51 -17.48 6.03
C ASP A 38 8.86 -18.06 4.65
N ASP A 39 8.00 -18.92 4.11
CA ASP A 39 8.16 -19.49 2.76
C ASP A 39 7.95 -18.41 1.69
N VAL A 40 6.92 -17.56 1.86
CA VAL A 40 6.69 -16.41 0.99
C VAL A 40 7.84 -15.42 1.07
N ARG A 41 8.35 -15.12 2.28
CA ARG A 41 9.54 -14.26 2.45
C ARG A 41 10.77 -14.84 1.75
N ALA A 42 11.02 -16.13 1.91
CA ALA A 42 12.15 -16.81 1.30
C ALA A 42 12.05 -16.80 -0.23
N LEU A 43 10.85 -17.04 -0.78
CA LEU A 43 10.62 -17.01 -2.21
C LEU A 43 10.91 -15.62 -2.81
N ILE A 44 10.39 -14.55 -2.20
CA ILE A 44 10.65 -13.17 -2.66
C ILE A 44 12.14 -12.84 -2.55
N ALA A 45 12.79 -13.20 -1.45
CA ALA A 45 14.23 -12.98 -1.27
C ALA A 45 15.06 -13.72 -2.34
N SER A 46 14.64 -14.92 -2.76
CA SER A 46 15.31 -15.70 -3.80
C SER A 46 15.16 -15.11 -5.21
N ALA A 47 14.11 -14.30 -5.45
CA ALA A 47 13.90 -13.58 -6.69
C ALA A 47 14.75 -12.29 -6.79
N LEU A 48 15.43 -11.92 -5.69
CA LEU A 48 16.27 -10.73 -5.62
C LEU A 48 17.76 -11.09 -5.65
N GLY A 49 18.55 -10.22 -6.26
CA GLY A 49 20.00 -10.30 -6.29
C GLY A 49 20.64 -8.90 -6.19
N PRO A 50 21.95 -8.77 -6.47
CA PRO A 50 22.62 -7.48 -6.47
C PRO A 50 22.25 -6.59 -7.66
N THR A 51 21.69 -7.19 -8.71
CA THR A 51 21.23 -6.46 -9.90
C THR A 51 19.83 -5.90 -9.64
N PRO A 52 19.57 -4.61 -9.92
CA PRO A 52 18.24 -4.03 -9.81
C PRO A 52 17.22 -4.74 -10.70
N VAL A 53 16.05 -5.03 -10.15
CA VAL A 53 14.91 -5.64 -10.85
C VAL A 53 13.63 -4.85 -10.58
N GLU A 54 12.71 -4.86 -11.54
CA GLU A 54 11.40 -4.22 -11.40
C GLU A 54 10.51 -5.00 -10.42
N ILE A 55 9.75 -4.28 -9.59
CA ILE A 55 8.84 -4.94 -8.62
C ILE A 55 7.77 -5.77 -9.35
N ASP A 56 7.28 -5.29 -10.49
CA ASP A 56 6.32 -6.01 -11.32
C ASP A 56 6.88 -7.32 -11.89
N ASP A 57 8.20 -7.39 -12.14
CA ASP A 57 8.85 -8.64 -12.55
C ASP A 57 8.89 -9.65 -11.41
N ILE A 58 9.13 -9.19 -10.16
CA ILE A 58 9.09 -10.05 -8.97
C ILE A 58 7.67 -10.61 -8.79
N ILE A 59 6.64 -9.75 -8.89
CA ILE A 59 5.23 -10.17 -8.77
C ILE A 59 4.90 -11.21 -9.84
N ARG A 60 5.24 -10.94 -11.10
CA ARG A 60 4.99 -11.86 -12.22
C ARG A 60 5.76 -13.17 -12.10
N HIS A 61 7.02 -13.14 -11.66
CA HIS A 61 7.86 -14.33 -11.52
C HIS A 61 7.43 -15.24 -10.36
N THR A 62 7.07 -14.64 -9.22
CA THR A 62 6.66 -15.38 -8.02
C THR A 62 5.19 -15.78 -8.02
N GLY A 63 4.34 -15.08 -8.77
CA GLY A 63 2.89 -15.27 -8.77
C GLY A 63 2.21 -14.88 -7.46
N LEU A 64 2.93 -14.21 -6.56
CA LEU A 64 2.44 -13.82 -5.25
C LEU A 64 1.56 -12.57 -5.33
N PRO A 65 0.62 -12.38 -4.39
CA PRO A 65 -0.14 -11.15 -4.27
C PRO A 65 0.78 -9.95 -4.14
N ALA A 66 0.50 -8.87 -4.89
CA ALA A 66 1.32 -7.66 -4.86
C ALA A 66 1.50 -7.12 -3.43
N ALA A 67 0.44 -7.14 -2.62
CA ALA A 67 0.50 -6.72 -1.22
C ALA A 67 1.55 -7.50 -0.41
N SER A 68 1.65 -8.82 -0.59
CA SER A 68 2.66 -9.66 0.07
C SER A 68 4.06 -9.29 -0.40
N VAL A 69 4.26 -9.07 -1.71
CA VAL A 69 5.56 -8.65 -2.25
C VAL A 69 5.99 -7.30 -1.68
N TYR A 70 5.12 -6.29 -1.73
CA TYR A 70 5.41 -4.97 -1.18
C TYR A 70 5.70 -5.02 0.33
N LEU A 71 5.00 -5.85 1.10
CA LEU A 71 5.23 -5.98 2.53
C LEU A 71 6.61 -6.59 2.83
N VAL A 72 7.01 -7.66 2.14
CA VAL A 72 8.35 -8.25 2.33
C VAL A 72 9.45 -7.29 1.86
N LEU A 73 9.26 -6.58 0.76
CA LEU A 73 10.21 -5.54 0.32
C LEU A 73 10.36 -4.44 1.37
N LEU A 74 9.26 -4.01 2.00
CA LEU A 74 9.28 -3.06 3.12
C LEU A 74 10.03 -3.61 4.34
N GLU A 75 9.81 -4.89 4.69
CA GLU A 75 10.55 -5.55 5.78
C GLU A 75 12.06 -5.55 5.51
N LEU A 76 12.48 -5.85 4.27
CA LEU A 76 13.89 -5.84 3.86
C LEU A 76 14.50 -4.44 3.87
N ASP A 77 13.75 -3.44 3.40
CA ASP A 77 14.15 -2.03 3.40
C ASP A 77 14.36 -1.51 4.83
N LEU A 78 13.42 -1.80 5.72
CA LEU A 78 13.52 -1.45 7.14
C LEU A 78 14.70 -2.16 7.82
N ALA A 79 15.03 -3.38 7.40
CA ALA A 79 16.20 -4.12 7.87
C ALA A 79 17.53 -3.63 7.25
N GLY A 80 17.51 -2.64 6.34
CA GLY A 80 18.70 -2.16 5.63
C GLY A 80 19.27 -3.16 4.63
N ARG A 81 18.48 -4.14 4.21
CA ARG A 81 18.88 -5.23 3.30
C ARG A 81 18.41 -5.02 1.86
N LEU A 82 17.73 -3.92 1.58
CA LEU A 82 17.22 -3.56 0.26
C LEU A 82 17.81 -2.21 -0.18
N HIS A 83 18.16 -2.09 -1.47
CA HIS A 83 18.42 -0.81 -2.11
C HIS A 83 17.29 -0.47 -3.08
N ARG A 84 16.86 0.79 -3.07
CA ARG A 84 15.93 1.36 -4.05
C ARG A 84 16.70 2.11 -5.11
N HIS A 85 16.30 1.93 -6.36
CA HIS A 85 16.94 2.52 -7.53
C HIS A 85 15.94 3.43 -8.26
N PRO A 86 16.42 4.35 -9.12
CA PRO A 86 15.55 5.10 -10.02
C PRO A 86 14.66 4.17 -10.85
N GLY A 87 13.45 4.62 -11.16
CA GLY A 87 12.48 3.83 -11.94
C GLY A 87 11.63 2.85 -11.12
N GLY A 88 11.84 2.75 -9.81
CA GLY A 88 11.07 1.84 -8.95
C GLY A 88 11.68 0.45 -8.79
N MET A 89 12.89 0.23 -9.35
CA MET A 89 13.62 -1.02 -9.20
C MET A 89 14.19 -1.21 -7.79
N VAL A 90 14.39 -2.48 -7.43
CA VAL A 90 14.93 -2.91 -6.13
C VAL A 90 16.03 -3.94 -6.31
N SER A 91 17.01 -3.95 -5.40
CA SER A 91 18.04 -4.99 -5.31
C SER A 91 18.35 -5.32 -3.85
N LEU A 92 18.99 -6.46 -3.60
CA LEU A 92 19.57 -6.71 -2.28
C LEU A 92 20.75 -5.76 -2.03
N ALA A 93 20.85 -5.29 -0.80
CA ALA A 93 22.06 -4.64 -0.32
C ALA A 93 23.16 -5.71 -0.23
N MET A 94 24.31 -5.45 -0.88
CA MET A 94 25.50 -6.27 -0.67
C MET A 94 26.05 -5.94 0.72
N GLY A 95 26.09 -6.93 1.60
CA GLY A 95 26.78 -6.83 2.88
C GLY A 95 28.29 -6.73 2.71
#